data_AF-A0A1Y3N5E7-F1
#
_entry.id   AF-A0A1Y3N5E7-F1
#
_cell.length_a   1.000
_cell.length_b   1.000
_cell.length_c   1.000
_cell.angle_alpha   90.00
_cell.angle_beta   90.00
_cell.angle_gamma   90.00
#
_symmetry.space_group_name_H-M   'P 1'
#
loop_
_entity.id
_entity.type
_entity.pdbx_description
1 polymer ?
#
loop_
_entity_poly.entity_id
_entity_poly.type
_entity_poly.pdbx_seq_one_letter_code
_entity_poly.pdbx_strand_id
1 'polypeptide(L)'
;MFINNIILSLYLIFYIHVVNGKLILSKDEVLDISDEYFISFYCKNNTCVSASYEYDEKTVVIPDENGNMIQYITQTCTLDNIEYNICSSEERCTTDSQCLSNKCFRNYCVFNDATPIVHCDDIYSSPFYFKERSSYMYCGKAYGDTCETDDECSSKNCYKGTCLKQELGPRESEDLQAVILLMIYVAIIIFIIIVCWCYWRYRNELLILDQVLIDNKPVSLNLVGVVTGNLYPIGMIHPNKCDINISYT
;
A
#
# COMPACT_ATOMS: atom_id res chain seq x y z
N MET A 1 -29.83 17.58 -40.31
CA MET A 1 -28.44 17.12 -40.15
C MET A 1 -27.54 18.10 -39.38
N PHE A 2 -27.84 19.42 -39.35
CA PHE A 2 -27.04 20.41 -38.59
C PHE A 2 -27.23 20.38 -37.05
N ILE A 3 -28.41 20.04 -36.54
CA ILE A 3 -28.72 20.08 -35.09
C ILE A 3 -27.92 19.05 -34.29
N ASN A 4 -27.69 17.85 -34.83
CA ASN A 4 -26.97 16.78 -34.13
C ASN A 4 -25.47 17.11 -33.92
N ASN A 5 -24.87 17.92 -34.81
CA ASN A 5 -23.46 18.33 -34.68
C ASN A 5 -23.26 19.40 -33.60
N ILE A 6 -24.26 20.26 -33.37
CA ILE A 6 -24.21 21.28 -32.30
C ILE A 6 -24.29 20.62 -30.92
N ILE A 7 -25.19 19.63 -30.75
CA ILE A 7 -25.34 18.91 -29.47
C ILE A 7 -24.05 18.16 -29.12
N LEU A 8 -23.43 17.46 -30.09
CA LEU A 8 -22.16 16.77 -29.88
C LEU A 8 -21.04 17.75 -29.51
N SER A 9 -21.00 18.93 -30.13
CA SER A 9 -19.98 19.96 -29.84
C SER A 9 -20.14 20.53 -28.43
N LEU A 10 -21.36 20.83 -27.99
CA LEU A 10 -21.63 21.30 -26.63
C LEU A 10 -21.31 20.22 -25.59
N TYR A 11 -21.61 18.96 -25.88
CA TYR A 11 -21.25 17.84 -25.01
C TYR A 11 -19.74 17.70 -24.86
N LEU A 12 -18.97 17.83 -25.95
CA LEU A 12 -17.50 17.80 -25.90
C LEU A 12 -16.93 18.98 -25.11
N ILE A 13 -17.46 20.20 -25.29
CA ILE A 13 -17.02 21.38 -24.52
C ILE A 13 -17.30 21.19 -23.03
N PHE A 14 -18.50 20.72 -22.68
CA PHE A 14 -18.86 20.42 -21.30
C PHE A 14 -17.98 19.32 -20.72
N TYR A 15 -17.75 18.24 -21.46
CA TYR A 15 -16.86 17.15 -21.07
C TYR A 15 -15.43 17.65 -20.83
N ILE A 16 -14.88 18.47 -21.73
CA ILE A 16 -13.56 19.08 -21.56
C ILE A 16 -13.53 19.99 -20.32
N HIS A 17 -14.57 20.78 -20.07
CA HIS A 17 -14.65 21.61 -18.87
C HIS A 17 -14.75 20.82 -17.56
N VAL A 18 -15.51 19.72 -17.57
CA VAL A 18 -15.65 18.84 -16.40
C VAL A 18 -14.35 18.08 -16.15
N VAL A 19 -13.71 17.57 -17.20
CA VAL A 19 -12.45 16.83 -17.09
C VAL A 19 -11.28 17.74 -16.68
N ASN A 20 -11.26 18.99 -17.14
CA ASN A 20 -10.19 19.94 -16.81
C ASN A 20 -10.49 20.80 -15.57
N GLY A 21 -11.67 20.66 -14.97
CA GLY A 21 -12.03 21.40 -13.77
C GLY A 21 -11.20 20.89 -12.60
N LYS A 22 -10.39 21.77 -11.99
CA LYS A 22 -9.77 21.44 -10.71
C LYS A 22 -10.85 21.24 -9.65
N LEU A 23 -10.73 20.16 -8.89
CA LEU A 23 -11.67 19.83 -7.83
C LEU A 23 -11.46 20.82 -6.67
N ILE A 24 -12.53 21.50 -6.27
CA ILE A 24 -12.54 22.45 -5.15
C ILE A 24 -13.34 21.81 -4.02
N LEU A 25 -12.71 21.63 -2.87
CA LEU A 25 -13.30 21.01 -1.68
C LEU A 25 -13.02 21.86 -0.45
N SER A 26 -13.80 21.66 0.60
CA SER A 26 -13.43 22.13 1.93
C SER A 26 -12.30 21.28 2.52
N LYS A 27 -11.59 21.82 3.53
CA LYS A 27 -10.53 21.07 4.21
C LYS A 27 -11.04 19.78 4.85
N ASP A 28 -12.22 19.82 5.46
CA ASP A 28 -12.83 18.64 6.09
C ASP A 28 -13.21 17.59 5.03
N GLU A 29 -13.76 18.00 3.89
CA GLU A 29 -14.05 17.09 2.76
C GLU A 29 -12.77 16.45 2.19
N VAL A 30 -11.65 17.20 2.15
CA VAL A 30 -10.35 16.62 1.76
C VAL A 30 -9.90 15.56 2.77
N LEU A 31 -10.01 15.84 4.07
CA LEU A 31 -9.60 14.90 5.12
C LEU A 31 -10.46 13.62 5.16
N ASP A 32 -11.70 13.69 4.68
CA ASP A 32 -12.60 12.54 4.57
C ASP A 32 -12.29 11.63 3.37
N ILE A 33 -11.41 12.05 2.45
CA ILE A 33 -10.97 11.19 1.34
C ILE A 33 -10.09 10.07 1.89
N SER A 34 -10.45 8.83 1.57
CA SER A 34 -9.67 7.63 1.88
C SER A 34 -9.58 6.73 0.65
N ASP A 35 -8.55 5.87 0.64
CA ASP A 35 -8.34 4.82 -0.36
C ASP A 35 -8.19 5.29 -1.82
N GLU A 36 -7.95 6.59 -2.00
CA GLU A 36 -7.50 7.23 -3.25
C GLU A 36 -6.00 7.47 -3.20
N TYR A 37 -5.33 7.36 -4.35
CA TYR A 37 -3.86 7.38 -4.43
C TYR A 37 -3.38 8.45 -5.39
N PHE A 38 -2.19 8.99 -5.13
CA PHE A 38 -1.55 10.01 -5.97
C PHE A 38 -2.42 11.27 -6.11
N ILE A 39 -3.05 11.67 -5.01
CA ILE A 39 -3.88 12.87 -4.93
C ILE A 39 -3.27 13.85 -3.95
N SER A 40 -3.29 15.12 -4.32
CA SER A 40 -2.77 16.19 -3.48
C SER A 40 -3.62 17.43 -3.60
N PHE A 41 -3.61 18.27 -2.58
CA PHE A 41 -4.38 19.51 -2.54
C PHE A 41 -3.58 20.65 -1.91
N TYR A 42 -3.68 21.85 -2.48
CA TYR A 42 -3.29 23.08 -1.80
C TYR A 42 -4.51 23.70 -1.15
N CYS A 43 -4.39 24.05 0.13
CA CYS A 43 -5.45 24.68 0.90
C CYS A 43 -5.09 26.10 1.30
N LYS A 44 -6.07 27.00 1.17
CA LYS A 44 -6.04 28.34 1.75
C LYS A 44 -7.30 28.53 2.57
N ASN A 45 -7.14 28.82 3.86
CA ASN A 45 -8.25 28.81 4.82
C ASN A 45 -8.96 27.45 4.82
N ASN A 46 -10.28 27.44 4.60
CA ASN A 46 -11.07 26.22 4.50
C ASN A 46 -11.22 25.70 3.07
N THR A 47 -10.67 26.37 2.06
CA THR A 47 -10.84 26.01 0.65
C THR A 47 -9.59 25.33 0.13
N CYS A 48 -9.75 24.14 -0.44
CA CYS A 48 -8.70 23.30 -0.99
C CYS A 48 -8.93 23.04 -2.47
N VAL A 49 -7.86 23.00 -3.25
CA VAL A 49 -7.91 22.76 -4.70
C VAL A 49 -6.94 21.65 -5.06
N SER A 50 -7.40 20.72 -5.91
CA SER A 50 -6.58 19.60 -6.38
C SER A 50 -5.30 20.09 -7.05
N ALA A 51 -4.20 19.44 -6.72
CA ALA A 51 -2.86 19.71 -7.22
C ALA A 51 -2.24 18.41 -7.78
N SER A 52 -1.20 18.59 -8.58
CA SER A 52 -0.41 17.46 -9.07
C SER A 52 0.40 16.83 -7.94
N TYR A 53 0.29 15.51 -7.80
CA TYR A 53 1.10 14.71 -6.87
C TYR A 53 2.61 14.83 -7.15
N GLU A 54 3.03 15.20 -8.36
CA GLU A 54 4.46 15.37 -8.67
C GLU A 54 5.05 16.68 -8.11
N TYR A 55 4.21 17.56 -7.54
CA TYR A 55 4.59 18.89 -7.05
C TYR A 55 5.28 19.74 -8.13
N ASP A 56 4.90 19.57 -9.39
CA ASP A 56 5.43 20.28 -10.55
C ASP A 56 4.67 21.60 -10.83
N GLU A 57 3.45 21.72 -10.29
CA GLU A 57 2.64 22.92 -10.37
C GLU A 57 3.26 24.09 -9.60
N LYS A 58 3.77 25.07 -10.34
CA LYS A 58 4.34 26.31 -9.80
C LYS A 58 3.29 27.30 -9.31
N THR A 59 2.04 27.14 -9.77
CA THR A 59 0.93 28.00 -9.39
C THR A 59 -0.36 27.19 -9.21
N VAL A 60 -1.25 27.68 -8.36
CA VAL A 60 -2.58 27.11 -8.11
C VAL A 60 -3.63 28.22 -8.15
N VAL A 61 -4.83 27.90 -8.63
CA VAL A 61 -5.93 28.86 -8.68
C VAL A 61 -6.95 28.49 -7.61
N ILE A 62 -7.15 29.37 -6.62
CA ILE A 62 -8.05 29.16 -5.48
C ILE A 62 -9.06 30.33 -5.44
N PRO A 63 -10.37 30.06 -5.30
CA PRO A 63 -11.36 31.13 -5.17
C PRO A 63 -11.19 31.88 -3.83
N ASP A 64 -11.37 33.19 -3.86
CA ASP A 64 -11.49 34.01 -2.66
C ASP A 64 -12.90 33.92 -2.02
N GLU A 65 -13.10 34.64 -0.93
CA GLU A 65 -14.39 34.69 -0.21
C GLU A 65 -15.54 35.27 -1.05
N ASN A 66 -15.23 36.01 -2.12
CA ASN A 66 -16.21 36.58 -3.05
C ASN A 66 -16.43 35.70 -4.29
N GLY A 67 -15.74 34.55 -4.39
CA GLY A 67 -15.77 33.65 -5.55
C GLY A 67 -14.87 34.09 -6.72
N ASN A 68 -14.01 35.09 -6.54
CA ASN A 68 -13.02 35.46 -7.55
C ASN A 68 -11.88 34.43 -7.58
N MET A 69 -11.56 33.93 -8.77
CA MET A 69 -10.45 33.00 -8.95
C MET A 69 -9.12 33.75 -8.85
N ILE A 70 -8.32 33.46 -7.82
CA ILE A 70 -7.00 34.06 -7.63
C ILE A 70 -5.92 33.02 -7.90
N GLN A 71 -4.97 33.36 -8.77
CA GLN A 71 -3.78 32.54 -9.01
C GLN A 71 -2.70 32.88 -7.97
N TYR A 72 -2.22 31.85 -7.29
CA TYR A 72 -1.17 31.92 -6.28
C TYR A 72 0.06 31.15 -6.74
N ILE A 73 1.24 31.68 -6.43
CA ILE A 73 2.51 30.97 -6.56
C ILE A 73 2.65 30.04 -5.36
N THR A 74 2.83 28.75 -5.64
CA THR A 74 2.94 27.66 -4.63
C THR A 74 4.38 27.45 -4.20
N GLN A 75 5.33 27.65 -5.12
CA GLN A 75 6.74 27.40 -4.87
C GLN A 75 7.33 28.44 -3.91
N THR A 76 7.84 27.97 -2.77
CA THR A 76 8.58 28.79 -1.82
C THR A 76 10.08 28.62 -1.99
N CYS A 77 10.85 29.61 -1.52
CA CYS A 77 12.29 29.52 -1.42
C CYS A 77 12.76 29.93 -0.02
N THR A 78 13.85 29.33 0.46
CA THR A 78 14.51 29.76 1.69
C THR A 78 15.25 31.07 1.47
N LEU A 79 15.43 31.86 2.53
CA LEU A 79 16.14 33.14 2.46
C LEU A 79 17.59 32.94 1.98
N ASP A 80 18.28 31.92 2.49
CA ASP A 80 19.64 31.57 2.08
C ASP A 80 19.72 31.28 0.56
N ASN A 81 18.77 30.50 0.03
CA ASN A 81 18.75 30.20 -1.41
C ASN A 81 18.50 31.44 -2.27
N ILE A 82 17.77 32.44 -1.76
CA ILE A 82 17.60 33.73 -2.43
C ILE A 82 18.91 34.50 -2.44
N GLU A 83 19.63 34.53 -1.31
CA GLU A 83 20.92 35.22 -1.20
C GLU A 83 22.00 34.61 -2.10
N TYR A 84 22.04 33.28 -2.19
CA TYR A 84 22.95 32.55 -3.10
C TYR A 84 22.45 32.46 -4.54
N ASN A 85 21.27 33.00 -4.85
CA ASN A 85 20.63 32.94 -6.17
C ASN A 85 20.46 31.51 -6.71
N ILE A 86 20.05 30.58 -5.84
CA ILE A 86 19.84 29.15 -6.12
C ILE A 86 18.36 28.83 -6.39
N CYS A 87 17.43 29.72 -6.02
CA CYS A 87 16.01 29.50 -6.22
C CYS A 87 15.67 29.23 -7.69
N SER A 88 15.11 28.06 -7.97
CA SER A 88 14.67 27.61 -9.30
C SER A 88 13.27 28.10 -9.67
N SER A 89 12.71 29.06 -8.93
CA SER A 89 11.37 29.58 -9.23
C SER A 89 11.38 30.50 -10.43
N GLU A 90 10.67 30.09 -11.47
CA GLU A 90 10.42 30.89 -12.67
C GLU A 90 9.42 32.01 -12.37
N GLU A 91 8.43 31.73 -11.52
CA GLU A 91 7.38 32.67 -11.16
C GLU A 91 7.88 33.68 -10.13
N ARG A 92 7.64 34.97 -10.42
CA ARG A 92 8.11 36.08 -9.59
C ARG A 92 6.94 36.79 -8.96
N CYS A 93 6.98 36.94 -7.64
CA CYS A 93 6.03 37.78 -6.94
C CYS A 93 6.45 39.25 -6.98
N THR A 94 5.47 40.16 -6.96
CA THR A 94 5.66 41.60 -6.74
C THR A 94 4.98 42.05 -5.46
N THR A 95 4.03 41.27 -4.95
CA THR A 95 3.26 41.52 -3.74
C THR A 95 3.09 40.24 -2.93
N ASP A 96 2.91 40.37 -1.62
CA ASP A 96 2.73 39.23 -0.71
C ASP A 96 1.50 38.39 -1.08
N SER A 97 0.43 39.02 -1.54
CA SER A 97 -0.84 38.37 -1.87
C SER A 97 -0.77 37.43 -3.09
N GLN A 98 0.27 37.53 -3.92
CA GLN A 98 0.49 36.58 -5.02
C GLN A 98 1.07 35.25 -4.54
N CYS A 99 1.68 35.22 -3.35
CA CYS A 99 2.24 34.01 -2.78
C CYS A 99 1.19 33.26 -1.97
N LEU A 100 1.14 31.94 -2.12
CA LEU A 100 0.26 31.12 -1.26
C LEU A 100 0.67 31.22 0.22
N SER A 101 1.98 31.38 0.48
CA SER A 101 2.55 31.67 1.81
C SER A 101 2.28 33.10 2.32
N ASN A 102 1.63 33.95 1.51
CA ASN A 102 1.37 35.35 1.80
C ASN A 102 2.63 36.15 2.17
N LYS A 103 3.76 35.83 1.55
CA LYS A 103 5.05 36.51 1.80
C LYS A 103 5.95 36.50 0.57
N CYS A 104 6.23 37.69 0.05
CA CYS A 104 7.09 37.95 -1.09
C CYS A 104 8.38 38.64 -0.62
N PHE A 105 9.54 38.09 -0.98
CA PHE A 105 10.84 38.68 -0.66
C PHE A 105 11.75 38.64 -1.88
N ARG A 106 12.25 39.81 -2.30
CA ARG A 106 13.12 39.97 -3.48
C ARG A 106 12.58 39.23 -4.73
N ASN A 107 11.28 39.38 -4.96
CA ASN A 107 10.53 38.76 -6.06
C ASN A 107 10.41 37.23 -6.00
N TYR A 108 10.63 36.61 -4.86
CA TYR A 108 10.36 35.18 -4.64
C TYR A 108 9.37 35.00 -3.49
N CYS A 109 8.49 34.02 -3.61
CA CYS A 109 7.69 33.60 -2.48
C CYS A 109 8.58 32.88 -1.47
N VAL A 110 8.48 33.27 -0.21
CA VAL A 110 9.26 32.68 0.87
C VAL A 110 8.35 32.02 1.88
N PHE A 111 8.91 31.08 2.63
CA PHE A 111 8.22 30.46 3.72
C PHE A 111 7.77 31.50 4.78
N ASN A 112 6.60 31.26 5.38
CA ASN A 112 5.99 32.14 6.35
C ASN A 112 5.40 31.35 7.52
N ASP A 113 6.10 31.32 8.65
CA ASP A 113 5.66 30.63 9.87
C ASP A 113 4.30 31.10 10.39
N ALA A 114 3.92 32.36 10.16
CA ALA A 114 2.65 32.90 10.62
C ALA A 114 1.46 32.37 9.80
N THR A 115 1.68 32.09 8.51
CA THR A 115 0.68 31.56 7.58
C THR A 115 1.34 30.54 6.65
N PRO A 116 1.69 29.34 7.16
CA PRO A 116 2.35 28.33 6.35
C PRO A 116 1.41 27.85 5.24
N ILE A 117 1.99 27.40 4.13
CA ILE A 117 1.19 26.78 3.07
C ILE A 117 0.67 25.45 3.61
N VAL A 118 -0.65 25.29 3.59
CA VAL A 118 -1.28 24.02 3.94
C VAL A 118 -1.38 23.18 2.68
N HIS A 119 -0.66 22.08 2.67
CA HIS A 119 -0.73 21.05 1.64
C HIS A 119 -1.35 19.79 2.23
N CYS A 120 -2.12 19.05 1.45
CA CYS A 120 -2.69 17.77 1.85
C CYS A 120 -2.27 16.69 0.86
N ASP A 121 -1.67 15.63 1.37
CA ASP A 121 -1.20 14.48 0.57
C ASP A 121 -1.91 13.20 1.02
N ASP A 122 -2.06 12.26 0.10
CA ASP A 122 -2.43 10.90 0.47
C ASP A 122 -1.26 10.18 1.15
N ILE A 123 -1.51 9.67 2.36
CA ILE A 123 -0.55 8.85 3.09
C ILE A 123 -0.85 7.39 2.79
N TYR A 124 -0.05 6.81 1.90
CA TYR A 124 -0.14 5.40 1.55
C TYR A 124 0.30 4.49 2.71
N SER A 125 -0.57 3.54 3.06
CA SER A 125 -0.24 2.39 3.90
C SER A 125 -0.18 1.15 3.02
N SER A 126 1.02 0.61 2.84
CA SER A 126 1.21 -0.63 2.09
C SER A 126 0.47 -1.80 2.74
N PRO A 127 0.03 -2.79 1.93
CA PRO A 127 -0.61 -3.98 2.46
C PRO A 127 0.39 -4.78 3.31
N PHE A 128 -0.03 -5.14 4.52
CA PHE A 128 0.76 -5.98 5.42
C PHE A 128 -0.15 -6.94 6.18
N TYR A 129 0.11 -8.24 6.07
CA TYR A 129 -0.61 -9.37 6.71
C TYR A 129 -2.09 -9.10 7.07
N PHE A 130 -3.01 -9.56 6.22
CA PHE A 130 -4.47 -9.40 6.36
C PHE A 130 -4.99 -7.95 6.33
N LYS A 131 -4.12 -6.94 6.27
CA LYS A 131 -4.51 -5.56 6.01
C LYS A 131 -4.47 -5.27 4.51
N GLU A 132 -5.58 -4.79 3.97
CA GLU A 132 -5.65 -4.28 2.60
C GLU A 132 -4.81 -3.00 2.47
N ARG A 133 -4.47 -2.67 1.22
CA ARG A 133 -3.92 -1.34 0.91
C ARG A 133 -4.93 -0.29 1.36
N SER A 134 -4.43 0.80 1.92
CA SER A 134 -5.28 1.92 2.33
C SER A 134 -4.50 3.21 2.22
N SER A 135 -5.19 4.30 1.99
CA SER A 135 -4.63 5.65 2.10
C SER A 135 -5.58 6.53 2.89
N TYR A 136 -5.04 7.59 3.50
CA TYR A 136 -5.83 8.63 4.13
C TYR A 136 -5.18 9.98 3.84
N MET A 137 -5.99 11.02 3.74
CA MET A 137 -5.45 12.37 3.54
C MET A 137 -4.84 12.91 4.83
N TYR A 138 -3.66 13.51 4.69
CA TYR A 138 -2.99 14.21 5.78
C TYR A 138 -2.57 15.61 5.33
N CYS A 139 -2.95 16.61 6.11
CA CYS A 139 -2.63 18.00 5.82
C CYS A 139 -1.53 18.53 6.75
N GLY A 140 -0.53 19.19 6.18
CA GLY A 140 0.58 19.77 6.91
C GLY A 140 1.26 20.87 6.09
N LYS A 141 2.53 21.13 6.40
CA LYS A 141 3.41 22.02 5.64
C LYS A 141 3.72 21.42 4.27
N ALA A 142 3.91 22.30 3.29
CA ALA A 142 4.18 21.91 1.91
C ALA A 142 5.62 21.43 1.71
N TYR A 143 5.89 20.79 0.57
CA TYR A 143 7.23 20.39 0.15
C TYR A 143 8.23 21.57 0.17
N GLY A 144 9.40 21.35 0.78
CA GLY A 144 10.47 22.34 0.89
C GLY A 144 10.34 23.29 2.08
N ASP A 145 9.21 23.30 2.78
CA ASP A 145 9.05 24.08 4.01
C ASP A 145 9.88 23.48 5.15
N THR A 146 10.24 24.33 6.12
CA THR A 146 11.03 23.92 7.29
C THR A 146 10.20 23.13 8.29
N CYS A 147 10.74 22.05 8.84
CA CYS A 147 10.07 21.17 9.80
C CYS A 147 11.04 20.67 10.88
N GLU A 148 10.51 20.31 12.05
CA GLU A 148 11.28 19.63 13.11
C GLU A 148 10.91 18.15 13.19
N THR A 149 9.65 17.82 12.89
CA THR A 149 9.08 16.48 12.97
C THR A 149 8.34 16.08 11.71
N ASP A 150 8.23 14.77 11.46
CA ASP A 150 7.52 14.23 10.30
C ASP A 150 6.05 14.67 10.27
N ASP A 151 5.38 14.72 11.42
CA ASP A 151 3.96 15.08 11.53
C ASP A 151 3.67 16.54 11.14
N GLU A 152 4.68 17.41 11.05
CA GLU A 152 4.48 18.77 10.54
C GLU A 152 4.27 18.81 9.02
N CYS A 153 4.78 17.82 8.29
CA CYS A 153 4.77 17.79 6.83
C CYS A 153 3.53 17.06 6.31
N SER A 154 2.94 17.54 5.21
CA SER A 154 1.81 16.87 4.55
C SER A 154 2.15 15.45 4.12
N SER A 155 3.40 15.20 3.72
CA SER A 155 3.93 13.91 3.31
C SER A 155 4.34 12.99 4.47
N LYS A 156 4.24 13.46 5.72
CA LYS A 156 4.81 12.80 6.90
C LYS A 156 6.30 12.44 6.78
N ASN A 157 7.07 13.32 6.13
CA ASN A 157 8.48 13.09 5.89
C ASN A 157 9.29 14.39 6.04
N CYS A 158 9.93 14.55 7.20
CA CYS A 158 10.82 15.64 7.53
C CYS A 158 12.27 15.15 7.49
N TYR A 159 13.03 15.60 6.49
CA TYR A 159 14.43 15.23 6.34
C TYR A 159 15.33 16.46 6.33
N LYS A 160 16.36 16.42 7.19
CA LYS A 160 17.33 17.52 7.36
C LYS A 160 16.66 18.89 7.61
N GLY A 161 15.55 18.89 8.33
CA GLY A 161 14.81 20.11 8.68
C GLY A 161 13.91 20.65 7.57
N THR A 162 13.66 19.88 6.51
CA THR A 162 12.78 20.26 5.38
C THR A 162 11.80 19.16 5.03
N CYS A 163 10.57 19.54 4.68
CA CYS A 163 9.55 18.60 4.23
C CYS A 163 9.89 18.04 2.86
N LEU A 164 9.89 16.73 2.73
CA LEU A 164 10.09 16.03 1.46
C LEU A 164 8.75 15.74 0.77
N LYS A 165 8.83 15.34 -0.50
CA LYS A 165 7.67 14.87 -1.27
C LYS A 165 7.20 13.52 -0.73
N GLN A 166 5.91 13.24 -0.86
CA GLN A 166 5.43 11.87 -0.76
C GLN A 166 5.96 11.09 -1.98
N GLU A 167 6.64 9.98 -1.73
CA GLU A 167 7.15 9.09 -2.80
C GLU A 167 6.50 7.69 -2.72
N LEU A 168 5.75 7.44 -1.64
CA LEU A 168 5.10 6.16 -1.40
C LEU A 168 3.74 6.14 -2.07
N GLY A 169 3.54 5.20 -2.97
CA GLY A 169 2.25 4.87 -3.56
C GLY A 169 2.20 3.39 -3.93
N PRO A 170 1.02 2.90 -4.35
CA PRO A 170 0.84 1.50 -4.72
C PRO A 170 1.81 1.13 -5.84
N ARG A 171 2.61 0.09 -5.62
CA ARG A 171 3.49 -0.47 -6.66
C ARG A 171 2.79 -1.63 -7.33
N GLU A 172 2.93 -1.75 -8.66
CA GLU A 172 2.38 -2.89 -9.42
C GLU A 172 2.83 -4.25 -8.85
N SER A 173 4.00 -4.32 -8.20
CA SER A 173 4.53 -5.55 -7.60
C SER A 173 3.88 -5.95 -6.25
N GLU A 174 3.16 -5.05 -5.59
CA GLU A 174 2.59 -5.32 -4.26
C GLU A 174 1.42 -6.30 -4.33
N ASP A 175 0.61 -6.22 -5.40
CA ASP A 175 -0.47 -7.19 -5.66
C ASP A 175 0.10 -8.61 -5.85
N LEU A 176 1.27 -8.73 -6.49
CA LEU A 176 1.93 -10.01 -6.70
C LEU A 176 2.46 -10.61 -5.37
N GLN A 177 2.94 -9.77 -4.46
CA GLN A 177 3.47 -10.23 -3.17
C GLN A 177 2.37 -10.82 -2.27
N ALA A 178 1.18 -10.19 -2.24
CA ALA A 178 0.04 -10.72 -1.50
C ALA A 178 -0.41 -12.09 -2.05
N VAL A 179 -0.46 -12.24 -3.37
CA VAL A 179 -0.80 -13.52 -4.04
C VAL A 179 0.24 -14.60 -3.72
N ILE A 180 1.55 -14.28 -3.77
CA ILE A 180 2.61 -15.23 -3.44
C ILE A 180 2.49 -15.73 -1.99
N LEU A 181 2.25 -14.82 -1.04
CA LEU A 181 2.07 -15.18 0.37
C LEU A 181 0.83 -16.07 0.59
N LEU A 182 -0.27 -15.77 -0.11
CA LEU A 182 -1.48 -16.61 -0.08
C LEU A 182 -1.19 -18.02 -0.63
N MET A 183 -0.44 -18.14 -1.72
CA MET A 183 -0.06 -19.44 -2.29
C MET A 183 0.82 -20.25 -1.32
N ILE A 184 1.78 -19.60 -0.65
CA ILE A 184 2.62 -20.25 0.37
C ILE A 184 1.75 -20.75 1.53
N TYR A 185 0.82 -19.94 2.01
CA TYR A 185 -0.09 -20.31 3.09
C TYR A 185 -0.98 -21.52 2.74
N VAL A 186 -1.58 -21.52 1.53
CA VAL A 186 -2.36 -22.66 1.02
C VAL A 186 -1.50 -23.92 0.90
N ALA A 187 -0.26 -23.80 0.41
CA ALA A 187 0.67 -24.92 0.30
C ALA A 187 1.00 -25.53 1.68
N ILE A 188 1.19 -24.70 2.72
CA ILE A 188 1.42 -25.16 4.09
C ILE A 188 0.21 -25.92 4.62
N ILE A 189 -1.02 -25.41 4.40
CA ILE A 189 -2.24 -26.10 4.83
C ILE A 189 -2.36 -27.47 4.14
N ILE A 190 -2.14 -27.54 2.84
CA ILE A 190 -2.17 -28.81 2.08
C ILE A 190 -1.14 -29.78 2.63
N PHE A 191 0.08 -29.32 2.91
CA PHE A 191 1.14 -30.13 3.49
C PHE A 191 0.73 -30.69 4.86
N ILE A 192 0.15 -29.86 5.74
CA ILE A 192 -0.35 -30.30 7.06
C ILE A 192 -1.46 -31.36 6.89
N ILE A 193 -2.40 -31.16 5.96
CA ILE A 193 -3.47 -32.14 5.68
C ILE A 193 -2.88 -33.48 5.24
N ILE A 194 -1.88 -33.47 4.33
CA ILE A 194 -1.21 -34.69 3.87
C ILE A 194 -0.51 -35.39 5.03
N VAL A 195 0.26 -34.67 5.85
CA VAL A 195 0.97 -35.24 7.00
C VAL A 195 -0.02 -35.84 8.01
N CYS A 196 -1.10 -35.12 8.33
CA CYS A 196 -2.15 -35.61 9.21
C CYS A 196 -2.83 -36.87 8.65
N TRP A 197 -3.10 -36.90 7.34
CA TRP A 197 -3.70 -38.05 6.68
C TRP A 197 -2.78 -39.27 6.70
N CYS A 198 -1.48 -39.08 6.42
CA CYS A 198 -0.46 -40.13 6.54
C CYS A 198 -0.35 -40.66 7.98
N TYR A 199 -0.33 -39.76 8.97
CA TYR A 199 -0.27 -40.14 10.39
C TYR A 199 -1.50 -40.95 10.82
N TRP A 200 -2.70 -40.52 10.41
CA TRP A 200 -3.95 -41.21 10.71
C TRP A 200 -3.99 -42.61 10.08
N ARG A 201 -3.55 -42.73 8.81
CA ARG A 201 -3.44 -44.02 8.13
C ARG A 201 -2.48 -44.98 8.83
N TYR A 202 -1.28 -44.52 9.17
CA TYR A 202 -0.28 -45.32 9.87
C TYR A 202 -0.80 -45.84 11.22
N ARG A 203 -1.48 -44.99 11.99
CA ARG A 203 -2.08 -45.36 13.27
C ARG A 203 -3.14 -46.47 13.11
N ASN A 204 -3.98 -46.39 12.08
CA ASN A 204 -5.02 -47.39 11.85
C ASN A 204 -4.43 -48.76 11.48
N GLU A 205 -3.36 -48.81 10.68
CA GLU A 205 -2.67 -50.06 10.37
C GLU A 205 -2.01 -50.69 11.61
N LEU A 206 -1.45 -49.87 12.51
CA LEU A 206 -0.87 -50.34 13.78
C LEU A 206 -1.94 -50.99 14.70
N LEU A 207 -3.12 -50.38 14.80
CA LEU A 207 -4.23 -50.91 15.61
C LEU A 207 -4.76 -52.26 15.09
N ILE A 208 -4.74 -52.47 13.77
CA ILE A 208 -5.13 -53.76 13.17
C ILE A 208 -4.10 -54.84 13.52
N LEU A 209 -2.80 -54.51 13.52
CA LEU A 209 -1.73 -55.43 13.91
C LEU A 209 -1.82 -55.85 15.39
N ASP A 210 -2.11 -54.92 16.29
CA ASP A 210 -2.29 -55.22 17.71
C ASP A 210 -3.48 -56.17 17.94
N GLN A 211 -4.60 -55.97 17.22
CA GLN A 211 -5.76 -56.86 17.33
C GLN A 211 -5.44 -58.29 16.85
N VAL A 212 -4.72 -58.43 15.73
CA VAL A 212 -4.30 -59.74 15.20
C VAL A 212 -3.30 -60.43 16.12
N LEU A 213 -2.42 -59.69 16.81
CA LEU A 213 -1.49 -60.25 17.81
C LEU A 213 -2.24 -60.71 19.08
N ILE A 214 -3.28 -59.99 19.50
CA ILE A 214 -4.12 -60.38 20.64
C ILE A 214 -4.96 -61.62 20.32
N ASP A 215 -5.51 -61.74 19.11
CA ASP A 215 -6.31 -62.90 18.70
C ASP A 215 -5.46 -64.15 18.41
N ASN A 216 -4.17 -63.98 18.07
CA ASN A 216 -3.21 -65.08 17.91
C ASN A 216 -2.50 -65.47 19.22
N LYS A 217 -3.04 -65.11 20.38
CA LYS A 217 -2.50 -65.56 21.66
C LYS A 217 -2.47 -67.10 21.65
N PRO A 218 -1.29 -67.74 21.80
CA PRO A 218 -1.21 -69.18 21.76
C PRO A 218 -2.05 -69.75 22.89
N VAL A 219 -3.10 -70.47 22.53
CA VAL A 219 -3.76 -71.42 23.42
C VAL A 219 -2.63 -72.28 23.96
N SER A 220 -2.44 -72.26 25.27
CA SER A 220 -1.47 -73.09 25.97
C SER A 220 -1.76 -74.55 25.66
N LEU A 221 -1.08 -75.08 24.63
CA LEU A 221 -1.03 -76.51 24.38
C LEU A 221 -0.19 -77.09 25.52
N ASN A 222 -0.82 -77.89 26.37
CA ASN A 222 -0.11 -78.79 27.26
C ASN A 222 0.76 -79.73 26.42
N LEU A 223 2.05 -79.41 26.34
CA LEU A 223 3.06 -80.25 25.71
C LEU A 223 3.40 -81.42 26.66
N VAL A 224 2.80 -82.57 26.36
CA VAL A 224 3.41 -83.87 26.66
C VAL A 224 3.79 -84.47 25.30
N GLY A 225 5.09 -84.59 25.02
CA GLY A 225 5.57 -85.37 23.88
C GLY A 225 6.81 -84.82 23.18
N VAL A 226 7.96 -85.38 23.57
CA VAL A 226 9.27 -85.33 22.90
C VAL A 226 9.16 -85.81 21.44
N VAL A 227 9.68 -85.06 20.46
CA VAL A 227 10.48 -85.56 19.31
C VAL A 227 11.33 -84.41 18.73
N THR A 228 12.61 -84.71 18.48
CA THR A 228 13.68 -83.90 17.89
C THR A 228 13.50 -83.62 16.39
N GLY A 229 13.81 -82.40 15.92
CA GLY A 229 13.95 -82.12 14.48
C GLY A 229 14.30 -80.68 14.10
N ASN A 230 15.59 -80.44 13.85
CA ASN A 230 16.28 -79.45 13.01
C ASN A 230 15.76 -78.00 12.84
N LEU A 231 16.65 -77.07 13.18
CA LEU A 231 16.61 -75.63 12.96
C LEU A 231 16.65 -75.22 11.47
N TYR A 232 15.86 -74.21 11.10
CA TYR A 232 16.19 -73.23 10.06
C TYR A 232 15.88 -71.81 10.57
N PRO A 233 16.70 -70.78 10.25
CA PRO A 233 16.52 -69.44 10.78
C PRO A 233 15.53 -68.62 9.95
N ILE A 234 14.64 -67.90 10.63
CA ILE A 234 13.71 -66.93 10.05
C ILE A 234 14.43 -65.59 9.88
N GLY A 235 14.50 -65.11 8.64
CA GLY A 235 14.98 -63.77 8.31
C GLY A 235 14.05 -62.70 8.87
N MET A 236 14.64 -61.71 9.54
CA MET A 236 13.96 -60.48 9.96
C MET A 236 13.54 -59.67 8.74
N ILE A 237 12.25 -59.35 8.64
CA ILE A 237 11.73 -58.43 7.63
C ILE A 237 12.00 -57.00 8.11
N HIS A 238 12.82 -56.26 7.36
CA HIS A 238 13.10 -54.84 7.53
C HIS A 238 11.87 -53.99 7.11
N PRO A 239 11.37 -53.05 7.93
CA PRO A 239 10.34 -52.10 7.52
C PRO A 239 11.00 -50.87 6.93
N ASN A 240 11.38 -50.90 5.65
CA ASN A 240 11.82 -49.72 4.89
C ASN A 240 11.53 -49.92 3.39
N LYS A 241 10.25 -49.96 3.00
CA LYS A 241 9.82 -49.77 1.61
C LYS A 241 8.48 -49.06 1.56
N CYS A 242 8.54 -47.72 1.54
CA CYS A 242 7.51 -46.91 0.91
C CYS A 242 7.88 -46.77 -0.57
N ASP A 243 7.62 -47.81 -1.36
CA ASP A 243 7.72 -47.71 -2.82
C ASP A 243 6.42 -47.09 -3.34
N ILE A 244 6.50 -45.81 -3.72
CA ILE A 244 5.46 -45.09 -4.46
C ILE A 244 5.56 -45.56 -5.92
N ASN A 245 4.64 -46.41 -6.36
CA ASN A 245 4.44 -46.69 -7.78
C ASN A 245 3.38 -45.75 -8.34
N ILE A 246 3.83 -44.82 -9.18
CA ILE A 246 2.98 -44.00 -10.07
C ILE A 246 2.83 -44.79 -11.36
N SER A 247 1.61 -45.23 -11.69
CA SER A 247 1.28 -45.72 -13.03
C SER A 247 0.54 -44.62 -13.80
N TYR A 248 1.13 -44.18 -14.91
CA TYR A 248 0.46 -43.40 -15.92
C TYR A 248 -0.35 -44.33 -16.84
N THR A 249 -1.56 -43.93 -17.16
CA THR A 249 -2.30 -44.31 -18.38
C THR A 249 -2.83 -43.05 -18.99
#